data_AF-A0A4Q6CGY3-F1
#
_entry.id   AF-A0A4Q6CGY3-F1
#
_cell.length_a   1.000
_cell.length_b   1.000
_cell.length_c   1.000
_cell.angle_alpha   90.00
_cell.angle_beta   90.00
_cell.angle_gamma   90.00
#
_symmetry.space_group_name_H-M   'P 1'
#
loop_
_entity.id
_entity.type
_entity.pdbx_description
1 polymer ?
#
loop_
_entity_poly.entity_id
_entity_poly.type
_entity_poly.pdbx_seq_one_letter_code
_entity_poly.pdbx_strand_id
1 'polypeptide(L)'
;MKTRIVLASATALTLCFAPIVRAQNVDEIYASQNIKPLSKEIQTLTNKAVAGNAKAQFALGQAYEAGKNGIRKDVATAMSWYEESARSGNKAAAKRLRILGAVE
;
A
#
# COMPACT_ATOMS: atom_id res chain seq x y z
N MET A 1 18.34 -32.63 12.57
CA MET A 1 18.90 -31.27 12.52
C MET A 1 18.65 -30.71 11.13
N LYS A 2 17.74 -29.74 10.97
CA LYS A 2 17.38 -29.15 9.67
C LYS A 2 18.31 -27.95 9.42
N THR A 3 19.23 -28.16 8.49
CA THR A 3 20.28 -27.23 8.07
C THR A 3 19.70 -26.04 7.31
N ARG A 4 20.18 -24.84 7.66
CA ARG A 4 19.92 -23.56 7.02
C ARG A 4 20.68 -23.48 5.69
N ILE A 5 19.99 -23.22 4.59
CA ILE A 5 20.60 -22.65 3.38
C ILE A 5 19.67 -21.55 2.88
N VAL A 6 20.12 -20.32 3.08
CA VAL A 6 19.67 -19.09 2.42
C VAL A 6 20.23 -19.13 1.00
N LEU A 7 19.37 -19.14 -0.04
CA LEU A 7 19.56 -18.53 -1.38
C LEU A 7 18.51 -19.09 -2.37
N ALA A 8 17.55 -18.26 -2.77
CA ALA A 8 16.82 -18.37 -4.04
C ALA A 8 16.72 -16.93 -4.56
N SER A 9 17.75 -16.47 -5.26
CA SER A 9 17.91 -16.53 -6.71
C SER A 9 17.68 -15.14 -7.29
N ALA A 10 18.80 -14.52 -7.66
CA ALA A 10 18.86 -13.28 -8.41
C ALA A 10 18.08 -13.39 -9.72
N THR A 11 17.16 -12.47 -9.97
CA THR A 11 16.83 -12.05 -11.33
C THR A 11 16.72 -10.53 -11.41
N ALA A 12 17.62 -9.98 -12.23
CA ALA A 12 17.39 -8.85 -13.11
C ALA A 12 17.17 -7.46 -12.48
N LEU A 13 18.30 -6.80 -12.30
CA LEU A 13 18.51 -5.37 -12.43
C LEU A 13 17.98 -4.84 -13.79
N THR A 14 16.66 -4.65 -14.00
CA THR A 14 16.12 -3.71 -15.00
C THR A 14 14.63 -3.41 -14.75
N LEU A 15 14.27 -2.14 -14.95
CA LEU A 15 12.94 -1.58 -15.22
C LEU A 15 12.11 -1.07 -14.03
N CYS A 16 12.15 0.27 -13.91
CA CYS A 16 11.04 1.16 -13.58
C CYS A 16 10.39 1.00 -12.19
N PHE A 17 10.39 2.12 -11.45
CA PHE A 17 9.36 2.51 -10.49
C PHE A 17 7.95 2.01 -10.91
N ALA A 18 7.54 0.84 -10.44
CA ALA A 18 6.16 0.35 -10.36
C ALA A 18 6.15 -1.05 -9.72
N PRO A 19 5.10 -1.41 -8.97
CA PRO A 19 5.24 -1.84 -7.60
C PRO A 19 5.43 -3.35 -7.47
N ILE A 20 6.13 -3.76 -6.41
CA ILE A 20 6.19 -5.15 -5.91
C ILE A 20 4.78 -5.71 -5.55
N VAL A 21 3.71 -4.91 -5.61
CA VAL A 21 2.34 -5.36 -5.35
C VAL A 21 1.78 -6.09 -6.58
N ARG A 22 2.24 -7.33 -6.83
CA ARG A 22 1.55 -8.25 -7.77
C ARG A 22 1.57 -9.72 -7.39
N ALA A 23 2.10 -10.12 -6.23
CA ALA A 23 1.97 -11.49 -5.77
C ALA A 23 1.73 -11.57 -4.25
N GLN A 24 0.46 -11.84 -3.93
CA GLN A 24 -0.08 -12.65 -2.83
C GLN A 24 0.54 -12.54 -1.43
N ASN A 25 -0.33 -12.17 -0.47
CA ASN A 25 -0.18 -12.18 0.99
C ASN A 25 0.26 -10.85 1.64
N VAL A 26 -0.71 -9.94 1.77
CA VAL A 26 -0.59 -8.71 2.57
C VAL A 26 -0.15 -9.00 4.01
N ASP A 27 -0.53 -10.16 4.56
CA ASP A 27 -0.13 -10.65 5.88
C ASP A 27 1.40 -10.72 6.06
N GLU A 28 2.17 -11.06 5.01
CA GLU A 28 3.64 -11.14 5.07
C GLU A 28 4.28 -9.74 5.07
N ILE A 29 3.73 -8.81 4.28
CA ILE A 29 4.20 -7.41 4.22
C ILE A 29 3.97 -6.70 5.55
N TYR A 30 2.81 -6.93 6.16
CA TYR A 30 2.46 -6.39 7.48
C TYR A 30 3.30 -7.01 8.62
N ALA A 31 3.65 -8.30 8.49
CA ALA A 31 4.54 -8.99 9.44
C ALA A 31 6.00 -8.50 9.35
N SER A 32 6.54 -8.24 8.15
CA SER A 32 7.91 -7.76 7.96
C SER A 32 8.14 -6.33 8.47
N GLN A 33 7.11 -5.48 8.42
CA GLN A 33 7.20 -4.08 8.86
C GLN A 33 6.90 -3.90 10.36
N ASN A 34 6.59 -4.97 11.11
CA ASN A 34 6.08 -4.90 12.48
C ASN A 34 4.81 -4.01 12.59
N ILE A 35 4.03 -3.92 11.51
CA ILE A 35 2.78 -3.18 11.43
C ILE A 35 1.67 -4.23 11.50
N LYS A 36 1.25 -4.57 12.71
CA LYS A 36 0.11 -5.47 12.95
C LYS A 36 -1.11 -4.90 12.18
N PRO A 37 -1.79 -5.67 11.30
CA PRO A 37 -3.01 -5.20 10.66
C PRO A 37 -4.06 -5.03 11.77
N LEU A 38 -4.16 -3.82 12.33
CA LEU A 38 -4.74 -3.64 13.65
C LEU A 38 -6.27 -3.72 13.63
N SER A 39 -6.89 -3.73 12.44
CA SER A 39 -8.31 -3.99 12.28
C SER A 39 -8.61 -4.83 11.03
N LYS A 40 -9.57 -5.77 11.20
CA LYS A 40 -10.14 -6.60 10.11
C LYS A 40 -10.66 -5.76 8.94
N GLU A 41 -11.09 -4.53 9.25
CA GLU A 41 -11.58 -3.56 8.28
C GLU A 41 -10.48 -3.09 7.33
N ILE A 42 -9.32 -2.68 7.85
CA ILE A 42 -8.15 -2.30 7.04
C ILE A 42 -7.61 -3.47 6.24
N GLN A 43 -7.62 -4.68 6.79
CA GLN A 43 -7.20 -5.88 6.06
C GLN A 43 -8.11 -6.14 4.84
N THR A 44 -9.43 -6.05 5.05
CA THR A 44 -10.42 -6.18 3.96
C THR A 44 -10.24 -5.09 2.90
N LEU A 45 -9.96 -3.85 3.34
CA LEU A 45 -9.69 -2.72 2.47
C LEU A 45 -8.42 -2.93 1.64
N THR A 46 -7.36 -3.41 2.27
CA THR A 46 -6.07 -3.70 1.63
C THR A 46 -6.25 -4.76 0.55
N ASN A 47 -6.96 -5.86 0.86
CA ASN A 47 -7.22 -6.91 -0.12
C ASN A 47 -7.95 -6.37 -1.36
N LYS A 48 -8.95 -5.49 -1.16
CA LYS A 48 -9.63 -4.81 -2.26
C LYS A 48 -8.70 -3.86 -3.01
N ALA A 49 -7.85 -3.13 -2.31
CA ALA A 49 -6.90 -2.19 -2.92
C ALA A 49 -5.85 -2.90 -3.79
N VAL A 50 -5.33 -4.02 -3.31
CA VAL A 50 -4.40 -4.91 -4.05
C VAL A 50 -5.09 -5.58 -5.23
N ALA A 51 -6.39 -5.88 -5.12
CA ALA A 51 -7.20 -6.35 -6.24
C ALA A 51 -7.50 -5.26 -7.29
N GLY A 52 -6.92 -4.06 -7.18
CA GLY A 52 -7.08 -2.96 -8.14
C GLY A 52 -8.35 -2.14 -7.93
N ASN A 53 -9.03 -2.26 -6.79
CA ASN A 53 -10.22 -1.47 -6.53
C ASN A 53 -9.83 -0.01 -6.21
N ALA A 54 -10.08 0.89 -7.16
CA ALA A 54 -9.74 2.31 -7.03
C ALA A 54 -10.37 2.98 -5.79
N LYS A 55 -11.58 2.58 -5.38
CA LYS A 55 -12.22 3.12 -4.16
C LYS A 55 -11.51 2.64 -2.90
N ALA A 56 -11.09 1.37 -2.87
CA ALA A 56 -10.35 0.82 -1.74
C ALA A 56 -8.95 1.43 -1.61
N GLN A 57 -8.25 1.64 -2.72
CA GLN A 57 -6.97 2.36 -2.75
C GLN A 57 -7.12 3.78 -2.19
N PHE A 58 -8.16 4.51 -2.58
CA PHE A 58 -8.46 5.84 -2.03
C PHE A 58 -8.74 5.79 -0.53
N ALA A 59 -9.60 4.87 -0.08
CA ALA A 59 -9.93 4.72 1.33
C ALA A 59 -8.70 4.32 2.17
N LEU A 60 -7.79 3.51 1.61
CA LEU A 60 -6.55 3.13 2.29
C LEU A 60 -5.63 4.34 2.44
N GLY A 61 -5.52 5.17 1.39
CA GLY A 61 -4.86 6.47 1.49
C GLY A 61 -5.44 7.36 2.58
N GLN A 62 -6.78 7.42 2.71
CA GLN A 62 -7.43 8.19 3.78
C GLN A 62 -7.11 7.65 5.17
N ALA A 63 -7.01 6.33 5.31
CA ALA A 63 -6.68 5.70 6.58
C ALA A 63 -5.25 6.04 7.03
N TYR A 64 -4.29 6.03 6.10
CA TYR A 64 -2.91 6.46 6.33
C TYR A 64 -2.80 7.99 6.57
N GLU A 65 -3.57 8.80 5.85
CA GLU A 65 -3.58 10.26 6.06
C GLU A 65 -4.14 10.64 7.43
N ALA A 66 -5.21 9.96 7.87
CA ALA A 66 -5.87 10.25 9.14
C ALA A 66 -5.24 9.54 10.33
N GLY A 67 -4.40 8.51 10.11
CA GLY A 67 -3.86 7.66 11.17
C GLY A 67 -4.96 6.97 11.98
N LYS A 68 -6.03 6.51 11.31
CA LYS A 68 -7.20 5.91 11.96
C LYS A 68 -7.07 4.38 12.04
N ASN A 69 -7.86 3.78 12.95
CA ASN A 69 -7.97 2.32 13.08
C ASN A 69 -6.64 1.61 13.43
N GLY A 70 -5.75 2.29 14.16
CA GLY A 70 -4.45 1.76 14.57
C GLY A 70 -3.32 1.93 13.55
N ILE A 71 -3.57 2.65 12.46
CA ILE A 71 -2.55 3.01 11.48
C ILE A 71 -1.81 4.26 11.96
N ARG A 72 -0.48 4.25 11.89
CA ARG A 72 0.31 5.47 12.10
C ARG A 72 0.08 6.40 10.91
N LYS A 73 -0.19 7.67 11.21
CA LYS A 73 -0.32 8.70 10.17
C LYS A 73 0.95 8.73 9.30
N ASP A 74 0.79 8.48 8.01
CA ASP A 74 1.87 8.46 7.04
C ASP A 74 1.38 9.04 5.70
N VAL A 75 1.71 10.30 5.48
CA VAL A 75 1.22 11.05 4.31
C VAL A 75 1.89 10.57 3.03
N ALA A 76 3.15 10.16 3.08
CA ALA A 76 3.88 9.63 1.93
C ALA A 76 3.22 8.35 1.40
N THR A 77 2.92 7.41 2.31
CA THR A 77 2.21 6.18 1.98
C THR A 77 0.80 6.47 1.48
N ALA A 78 0.10 7.45 2.08
CA ALA A 78 -1.21 7.87 1.62
C ALA A 78 -1.18 8.39 0.17
N MET A 79 -0.18 9.21 -0.17
CA MET A 79 0.01 9.73 -1.53
C MET A 79 0.22 8.60 -2.53
N SER A 80 1.07 7.61 -2.24
CA SER A 80 1.27 6.46 -3.15
C SER A 80 -0.04 5.69 -3.42
N TRP A 81 -0.88 5.51 -2.40
CA TRP A 81 -2.19 4.89 -2.59
C TRP A 81 -3.17 5.74 -3.39
N TYR A 82 -3.13 7.07 -3.20
CA TYR A 82 -3.91 7.99 -4.02
C TYR A 82 -3.42 8.04 -5.47
N GLU A 83 -2.13 7.87 -5.72
CA GLU A 83 -1.58 7.83 -7.10
C GLU A 83 -2.11 6.62 -7.85
N GLU A 84 -2.09 5.44 -7.23
CA GLU A 84 -2.63 4.23 -7.85
C GLU A 84 -4.14 4.34 -8.08
N SER A 85 -4.84 4.95 -7.13
CA SER A 85 -6.28 5.21 -7.25
C SER A 85 -6.58 6.21 -8.38
N ALA A 86 -5.79 7.28 -8.50
CA ALA A 86 -5.92 8.29 -9.54
C ALA A 86 -5.60 7.71 -10.92
N ARG A 87 -4.56 6.86 -11.02
CA ARG A 87 -4.22 6.10 -12.23
C ARG A 87 -5.37 5.21 -12.70
N SER A 88 -6.14 4.67 -11.75
CA SER A 88 -7.37 3.90 -12.01
C SER A 88 -8.60 4.77 -12.32
N GLY A 89 -8.42 6.08 -12.56
CA GLY A 89 -9.49 7.02 -12.93
C GLY A 89 -10.24 7.64 -11.74
N ASN A 90 -9.77 7.48 -10.51
CA ASN A 90 -10.43 8.08 -9.35
C ASN A 90 -10.13 9.58 -9.24
N LYS A 91 -11.08 10.41 -9.66
CA LYS A 91 -10.99 11.88 -9.59
C LYS A 91 -10.85 12.40 -8.15
N ALA A 92 -11.42 11.71 -7.16
CA ALA A 92 -11.30 12.11 -5.75
C ALA A 92 -9.87 11.92 -5.24
N ALA A 93 -9.20 10.84 -5.64
CA ALA A 93 -7.81 10.60 -5.33
C ALA A 93 -6.88 11.65 -5.97
N ALA A 94 -7.09 11.95 -7.25
CA ALA A 94 -6.34 13.01 -7.95
C ALA A 94 -6.51 14.38 -7.28
N LYS A 95 -7.74 14.73 -6.86
CA LYS A 95 -8.00 15.95 -6.10
C LYS A 95 -7.26 15.94 -4.77
N ARG A 96 -7.27 14.83 -4.04
CA ARG A 96 -6.61 14.72 -2.73
C ARG A 96 -5.10 14.82 -2.86
N LEU A 97 -4.50 14.19 -3.86
CA LEU A 97 -3.08 14.35 -4.21
C LEU A 97 -2.70 15.78 -4.46
N ARG A 98 -3.48 16.51 -5.26
CA ARG A 98 -3.21 17.92 -5.53
C ARG A 98 -3.24 18.77 -4.25
N ILE A 99 -4.12 18.43 -3.30
CA ILE A 99 -4.16 19.11 -2.00
C ILE A 99 -2.95 18.73 -1.15
N LEU A 100 -2.56 17.46 -1.10
CA LEU A 100 -1.45 16.97 -0.28
C LEU A 100 -0.06 17.35 -0.81
N GLY A 101 0.13 17.37 -2.12
CA GLY A 101 1.38 17.83 -2.75
C GLY A 101 1.49 19.36 -2.86
N ALA A 102 0.44 20.11 -2.53
CA ALA A 102 0.47 21.57 -2.46
C ALA A 102 0.68 22.11 -1.03
N VAL A 103 0.81 21.23 -0.03
CA VAL A 103 1.06 21.60 1.38
C VAL A 103 2.50 21.32 1.83
N GLU A 104 3.43 21.17 0.89
CA GLU A 104 4.88 21.16 1.17
C GLU A 104 5.43 22.58 1.33
#